data_AF-A0A956HUM8-F1
#
_entry.id   AF-A0A956HUM8-F1
#
_cell.length_a   1.000
_cell.length_b   1.000
_cell.length_c   1.000
_cell.angle_alpha   90.00
_cell.angle_beta   90.00
_cell.angle_gamma   90.00
#
_symmetry.space_group_name_H-M   'P 1'
#
loop_
_entity.id
_entity.type
_entity.pdbx_description
1 polymer ?
#
loop_
_entity_poly.entity_id
_entity_poly.type
_entity_poly.pdbx_seq_one_letter_code
_entity_poly.pdbx_strand_id
1 'polypeptide(L)' 'APGFIETRLTAAIPVMIREVGRRLSSLGQGGLPRDIGDALTFLSTPGAQGLTGNILRVCGQSFVGK' A
#
# COMPACT_ATOMS: atom_id res chain seq x y z
N ALA A 1 -0.05 5.48 4.29
CA ALA A 1 0.13 5.87 2.86
C ALA A 1 0.18 4.61 1.99
N PRO A 2 -0.91 4.25 1.29
CA PRO A 2 -0.94 3.08 0.41
C PRO A 2 -0.08 3.29 -0.84
N GLY A 3 0.51 2.22 -1.36
CA GLY A 3 1.11 2.17 -2.70
C GLY A 3 0.08 1.86 -3.78
N PHE A 4 0.49 1.10 -4.81
CA PHE A 4 -0.45 0.57 -5.80
C PHE A 4 -1.26 -0.59 -5.19
N ILE A 5 -2.57 -0.40 -5.03
CA ILE A 5 -3.48 -1.40 -4.44
C ILE A 5 -4.51 -1.86 -5.47
N GLU A 6 -4.73 -3.16 -5.58
CA GLU A 6 -5.72 -3.76 -6.48
C GLU A 6 -7.14 -3.50 -5.96
N THR A 7 -7.84 -2.63 -6.68
CA THR A 7 -9.21 -2.18 -6.36
C THR A 7 -9.99 -1.99 -7.64
N ARG A 8 -11.30 -1.75 -7.53
CA ARG A 8 -12.13 -1.33 -8.68
C ARG A 8 -11.60 -0.06 -9.37
N LEU A 9 -11.03 0.87 -8.59
CA LEU A 9 -10.52 2.14 -9.12
C LEU A 9 -9.21 1.93 -9.90
N THR A 10 -8.29 1.12 -9.37
CA THR A 10 -7.02 0.84 -10.07
C THR A 10 -7.21 -0.13 -11.24
N ALA A 11 -8.26 -0.95 -11.23
CA ALA A 11 -8.65 -1.77 -12.37
C ALA A 11 -9.07 -0.93 -13.59
N ALA A 12 -9.62 0.27 -13.36
CA ALA A 12 -10.04 1.21 -14.41
C ALA A 12 -8.87 1.98 -15.05
N ILE A 13 -7.64 1.87 -14.51
CA ILE A 13 -6.44 2.48 -15.09
C ILE A 13 -6.05 1.73 -16.38
N PRO A 14 -5.63 2.44 -17.46
CA PRO A 14 -5.15 1.80 -18.70
C PRO A 14 -4.08 0.74 -18.43
N VAL A 15 -4.19 -0.40 -19.11
CA VAL A 15 -3.44 -1.64 -18.82
C VAL A 15 -1.93 -1.41 -18.69
N MET A 16 -1.32 -0.68 -19.62
CA MET A 16 0.12 -0.42 -19.61
C MET A 16 0.56 0.37 -18.37
N ILE A 17 -0.16 1.44 -18.04
CA ILE A 17 0.13 2.29 -16.87
C ILE A 17 -0.10 1.48 -15.59
N ARG A 18 -1.18 0.70 -15.56
CA ARG A 18 -1.54 -0.18 -14.44
C ARG A 18 -0.44 -1.19 -14.14
N GLU A 19 0.07 -1.87 -15.17
CA GLU A 19 1.06 -2.93 -14.99
C GLU A 19 2.44 -2.41 -14.58
N VAL A 20 2.84 -1.24 -15.10
CA VAL A 20 4.05 -0.55 -14.63
C VAL A 20 3.90 -0.20 -13.15
N GLY A 21 2.80 0.45 -12.76
CA GLY A 21 2.55 0.78 -11.36
C GLY A 21 2.53 -0.43 -10.42
N ARG A 22 1.95 -1.55 -10.89
CA ARG A 22 1.90 -2.83 -10.15
C ARG A 22 3.28 -3.44 -9.90
N ARG A 23 4.27 -3.19 -10.76
CA ARG A 23 5.61 -3.80 -10.69
C ARG A 23 6.70 -2.89 -10.10
N LEU A 24 6.43 -1.59 -9.92
CA LEU A 24 7.40 -0.63 -9.39
C LEU A 24 7.51 -0.69 -7.85
N SER A 25 7.87 -1.88 -7.35
CA SER A 25 8.15 -2.16 -5.94
C SER A 25 9.06 -3.37 -5.82
N SER A 26 9.73 -3.52 -4.67
CA SER A 26 10.56 -4.71 -4.41
C SER A 26 9.78 -6.02 -4.47
N LEU A 27 8.50 -5.99 -4.09
CA LEU A 27 7.63 -7.17 -4.16
C LEU A 27 7.10 -7.47 -5.58
N GLY A 28 7.31 -6.56 -6.54
CA GLY A 28 6.92 -6.74 -7.94
C GLY A 28 5.43 -6.95 -8.18
N GLN A 29 4.58 -6.63 -7.20
CA GLN A 29 3.14 -6.86 -7.22
C GLN A 29 2.37 -5.69 -6.57
N GLY A 30 1.10 -5.58 -6.96
CA GLY A 30 0.14 -4.68 -6.30
C GLY A 30 -0.29 -5.26 -4.97
N GLY A 31 -0.51 -4.40 -3.98
CA GLY A 31 -1.09 -4.83 -2.71
C GLY A 31 -2.59 -5.08 -2.82
N LEU A 32 -3.15 -5.73 -1.82
CA LEU A 32 -4.59 -5.95 -1.66
C LEU A 32 -5.17 -4.98 -0.62
N PRO A 33 -6.49 -4.69 -0.63
CA PRO A 33 -7.13 -3.89 0.40
C PRO A 33 -6.94 -4.46 1.82
N ARG A 34 -6.81 -5.79 1.94
CA ARG A 34 -6.53 -6.48 3.22
C ARG A 34 -5.19 -6.06 3.82
N ASP A 35 -4.16 -5.80 3.01
CA ASP A 35 -2.84 -5.37 3.50
C ASP A 35 -2.92 -4.00 4.18
N ILE A 36 -3.79 -3.12 3.67
CA ILE A 36 -4.11 -1.83 4.30
C ILE A 36 -4.87 -2.06 5.61
N GLY A 37 -5.85 -2.97 5.60
CA GLY A 37 -6.63 -3.34 6.78
C GLY A 37 -5.78 -3.90 7.91
N ASP A 38 -4.83 -4.78 7.61
CA ASP A 38 -3.92 -5.38 8.58
C ASP A 38 -3.00 -4.30 9.19
N ALA A 39 -2.48 -3.37 8.38
CA ALA A 39 -1.68 -2.24 8.87
C ALA A 39 -2.48 -1.27 9.77
N LEU A 40 -3.72 -0.96 9.40
CA LEU A 40 -4.62 -0.15 10.24
C LEU A 40 -4.97 -0.86 11.55
N THR A 41 -5.22 -2.17 11.48
CA THR A 41 -5.51 -3.00 12.65
C THR A 41 -4.34 -2.96 13.62
N PHE A 42 -3.11 -3.16 13.14
CA PHE A 42 -1.89 -3.04 13.94
C PHE A 42 -1.82 -1.69 14.68
N LEU A 43 -2.02 -0.57 13.96
CA LEU A 43 -2.00 0.77 14.54
C LEU A 43 -3.15 1.05 15.51
N SER A 44 -4.20 0.23 15.48
CA SER A 44 -5.37 0.34 16.38
C SER A 44 -5.30 -0.61 17.58
N THR A 45 -4.23 -1.40 17.72
CA THR A 45 -4.08 -2.32 18.86
C THR A 45 -3.69 -1.58 20.14
N PRO A 46 -4.00 -2.13 21.34
CA PRO A 46 -3.56 -1.53 22.61
C PRO A 46 -2.03 -1.35 22.72
N GLY A 47 -1.24 -2.24 22.09
CA GLY A 47 0.21 -2.14 22.06
C GLY A 47 0.74 -0.94 21.26
N ALA A 48 -0.08 -0.35 20.38
CA ALA A 48 0.29 0.80 19.56
C ALA A 48 0.05 2.16 20.25
N GLN A 49 -0.32 2.20 21.54
CA GLN A 49 -0.68 3.45 22.25
C GLN A 49 0.39 4.57 22.18
N GLY A 50 1.67 4.20 22.06
CA GLY A 50 2.78 5.15 21.94
C GLY A 50 3.09 5.60 20.50
N LEU A 51 2.37 5.07 19.51
CA LEU A 51 2.60 5.37 18.09
C LEU A 51 1.67 6.48 17.64
N THR A 52 2.17 7.71 17.61
CA THR A 52 1.44 8.89 17.12
C THR A 52 2.29 9.69 16.12
N GLY A 53 1.63 10.40 15.20
CA GLY A 53 2.31 11.23 14.18
C GLY A 53 3.07 10.45 13.10
N ASN A 54 2.91 9.12 13.03
CA ASN A 54 3.64 8.28 12.09
C ASN A 54 2.98 8.20 10.72
N ILE A 55 3.80 8.15 9.67
CA ILE A 55 3.36 7.80 8.31
C ILE A 55 3.91 6.41 7.97
N LEU A 56 3.05 5.40 8.02
CA LEU A 56 3.41 4.05 7.57
C LEU A 56 3.08 3.88 6.08
N ARG A 57 4.08 3.58 5.26
CA ARG A 57 3.90 3.23 3.86
C ARG A 57 3.56 1.75 3.71
N VAL A 58 2.41 1.44 3.13
CA VAL A 58 1.99 0.06 2.81
C VAL A 58 2.04 -0.10 1.30
N CYS A 59 3.23 -0.40 0.78
CA CYS A 59 3.53 -0.27 -0.66
C CYS A 59 4.48 -1.33 -1.23
N GLY A 60 4.78 -2.40 -0.48
CA GLY A 60 5.74 -3.42 -0.94
C GLY A 60 7.14 -2.87 -1.23
N GLN A 61 7.53 -1.79 -0.53
CA GLN A 61 8.71 -0.97 -0.83
C GLN A 61 8.68 -0.46 -2.28
N SER A 62 7.71 0.40 -2.60
CA SER A 62 7.65 1.04 -3.91
C SER A 62 8.84 1.98 -4.14
N PHE A 63 9.40 1.93 -5.34
CA PHE A 63 10.55 2.75 -5.75
C PHE A 63 10.22 4.23 -5.91
N VAL A 64 8.94 4.59 -5.92
CA VAL A 64 8.47 5.98 -6.01
C VAL A 64 8.33 6.57 -4.61
N GLY A 65 8.91 7.75 -4.39
CA GLY A 65 8.79 8.51 -3.15
C GLY A 65 9.98 9.44 -2.91
N LYS A 66 9.86 10.29 -1.89
CA LYS A 66 10.99 10.96 -1.24
C LYS A 66 11.26 10.27 0.10
#